data_AF-A0A7X7NS20-F1
#
_entry.id   AF-A0A7X7NS20-F1
#
_cell.length_a   1.000
_cell.length_b   1.000
_cell.length_c   1.000
_cell.angle_alpha   90.00
_cell.angle_beta   90.00
_cell.angle_gamma   90.00
#
_symmetry.space_group_name_H-M   'P 1'
#
loop_
_entity.id
_entity.type
_entity.pdbx_description
1 polymer ?
#
loop_
_entity_poly.entity_id
_entity_poly.type
_entity_poly.pdbx_seq_one_letter_code
_entity_poly.pdbx_strand_id
1 'polypeptide(L)'
;MTTSPFDSYRPPEEGGRRRRRSGVRGAVTGAVADAREAVQQGRGARRSGTSWLNRDGGGRREAPAVPDAEFSSYYGRGVIKPVPWRHEIPAYLFVGGVAAGSGILATGAAWTGREILRRNSRLTAMAGVALSGALLVADLGRPERFLNMMRTMKLTSPMSVGTWILSGYAAFTGVTTASEVVRLLAPPSRPGASDGEILGHRAHGAAIPAGVLGMASRVLGVADAPAALGQALFAPPLAAYTAVLLSDTVTPVWFESRRQLPFVFVGSAALASSGVQMVLTPTEQAGPARRFALIGVVADLVGMHRLEEHLTELELDEPVRTGQGGAKLRLAKVLTVAGGVGTLCSGRSRAVAIASGLALAAASALTRFGMVEAGIESAKDPKYTVGPQKRRLEERRAAGAVHDSTVTVR
;
A
#
# COMPACT_ATOMS: atom_id res chain seq x y z
N MET A 1 17.57 26.90 28.57
CA MET A 1 17.28 25.92 27.49
C MET A 1 16.89 26.70 26.26
N THR A 2 17.47 26.35 25.12
CA THR A 2 17.33 27.04 23.83
C THR A 2 15.88 27.00 23.35
N THR A 3 15.27 28.16 23.12
CA THR A 3 13.92 28.31 22.57
C THR A 3 13.94 28.18 21.06
N SER A 4 14.20 26.96 20.58
CA SER A 4 14.11 26.63 19.16
C SER A 4 12.64 26.31 18.80
N PRO A 5 12.08 26.80 17.67
CA PRO A 5 10.74 26.44 17.21
C PRO A 5 10.53 24.92 17.05
N PHE A 6 11.63 24.16 16.91
CA PHE A 6 11.64 22.71 16.80
C PHE A 6 11.29 21.97 18.10
N ASP A 7 11.35 22.62 19.27
CA ASP A 7 11.04 22.00 20.57
C ASP A 7 9.55 22.10 20.98
N SER A 8 8.71 22.72 20.15
CA SER A 8 7.29 22.99 20.42
C SER A 8 6.39 21.74 20.45
N TYR A 9 6.88 20.58 20.00
CA TYR A 9 6.14 19.31 19.97
C TYR A 9 6.31 18.47 21.24
N ARG A 10 7.14 18.92 22.19
CA ARG A 10 7.31 18.24 23.46
C ARG A 10 6.09 18.55 24.35
N PRO A 11 5.41 17.54 24.93
CA PRO A 11 4.35 17.80 25.90
C PRO A 11 4.90 18.72 27.01
N PRO A 12 4.12 19.70 27.49
CA PRO A 12 4.58 20.57 28.57
C PRO A 12 4.96 19.72 29.78
N GLU A 13 6.15 19.92 30.33
CA GLU A 13 6.55 19.25 31.56
C GLU A 13 5.58 19.65 32.68
N GLU A 14 4.82 18.69 33.21
CA GLU A 14 3.97 18.92 34.37
C GLU A 14 4.85 19.38 35.54
N GLY A 15 4.56 20.58 36.04
CA GLY A 15 5.36 21.28 37.04
C GLY A 15 5.74 20.38 38.22
N GLY A 16 7.03 20.33 38.52
CA GLY A 16 7.60 19.46 39.55
C GLY A 16 6.84 19.59 40.88
N ARG A 17 6.30 18.46 41.37
CA ARG A 17 5.70 18.35 42.71
C ARG A 17 6.70 18.84 43.75
N ARG A 18 6.47 20.02 44.33
CA ARG A 18 7.21 20.53 45.50
C ARG A 18 6.99 19.59 46.68
N ARG A 19 7.99 18.77 47.01
CA ARG A 19 7.94 17.91 48.21
C ARG A 19 8.49 18.65 49.42
N ARG A 20 7.68 18.71 50.48
CA ARG A 20 8.01 19.18 51.83
C ARG A 20 9.21 18.37 52.35
N ARG A 21 10.32 19.02 52.71
CA ARG A 21 11.49 18.38 53.33
C ARG A 21 11.07 17.74 54.66
N SER A 22 10.98 16.41 54.75
CA SER A 22 11.12 15.75 56.05
C SER A 22 12.60 15.55 56.33
N GLY A 23 13.04 15.98 57.52
CA GLY A 23 14.44 15.95 57.90
C GLY A 23 14.96 14.52 58.09
N VAL A 24 16.22 14.31 57.70
CA VAL A 24 16.97 13.04 57.72
C VAL A 24 16.90 12.30 59.07
N ARG A 25 16.63 13.00 60.18
CA ARG A 25 16.45 12.37 61.51
C ARG A 25 15.21 11.47 61.61
N GLY A 26 14.11 11.77 60.92
CA GLY A 26 12.86 10.99 61.02
C GLY A 26 12.92 9.64 60.30
N ALA A 27 13.70 9.54 59.22
CA ALA A 27 13.86 8.31 58.44
C ALA A 27 14.75 7.28 59.17
N VAL A 28 15.77 7.76 59.90
CA VAL A 28 16.66 6.89 60.68
C VAL A 28 15.97 6.34 61.92
N THR A 29 15.10 7.11 62.57
CA THR A 29 14.33 6.63 63.73
C THR A 29 13.27 5.59 63.36
N GLY A 30 12.62 5.73 62.20
CA GLY A 30 11.64 4.74 61.72
C GLY A 30 12.28 3.40 61.36
N ALA A 31 13.41 3.43 60.64
CA ALA A 31 14.13 2.21 60.24
C ALA A 31 14.68 1.41 61.44
N VAL A 32 15.04 2.08 62.54
CA VAL A 32 15.54 1.41 63.75
C VAL A 32 14.38 0.85 64.60
N ALA A 33 13.20 1.47 64.57
CA ALA A 33 12.01 0.94 65.21
C ALA A 33 11.49 -0.33 64.51
N ASP A 34 11.38 -0.29 63.18
CA ASP A 34 10.93 -1.43 62.36
C ASP A 34 11.91 -2.62 62.45
N ALA A 35 13.22 -2.35 62.53
CA ALA A 35 14.24 -3.39 62.69
C ALA A 35 14.19 -4.06 64.07
N ARG A 36 13.86 -3.31 65.13
CA ARG A 36 13.70 -3.88 66.49
C ARG A 36 12.44 -4.74 66.57
N GLU A 37 11.35 -4.31 65.94
CA GLU A 37 10.10 -5.06 65.92
C GLU A 37 10.21 -6.37 65.11
N ALA A 38 10.96 -6.36 64.00
CA ALA A 38 11.22 -7.55 63.19
C ALA A 38 12.09 -8.61 63.91
N VAL A 39 13.07 -8.17 64.73
CA VAL A 39 13.92 -9.07 65.54
C VAL A 39 13.12 -9.67 66.69
N GLN A 40 12.19 -8.92 67.28
CA GLN A 40 11.38 -9.39 68.41
C GLN A 40 10.29 -10.40 67.99
N GLN A 41 9.89 -10.41 66.70
CA GLN A 41 8.88 -11.34 66.15
C GLN A 41 9.46 -12.58 65.47
N GLY A 42 10.79 -12.80 65.49
CA GLY A 42 11.41 -14.03 64.97
C GLY A 42 11.22 -14.29 63.47
N ARG A 43 10.94 -13.25 62.67
CA ARG A 43 10.74 -13.39 61.22
C ARG A 43 12.07 -13.24 60.50
N GLY A 44 12.60 -14.35 59.98
CA GLY A 44 13.80 -14.36 59.14
C GLY A 44 13.67 -13.40 57.96
N ALA A 45 14.67 -12.52 57.79
CA ALA A 45 14.73 -11.54 56.72
C ALA A 45 14.70 -12.20 55.34
N ARG A 46 13.51 -12.28 54.72
CA ARG A 46 13.40 -12.61 53.30
C ARG A 46 14.05 -11.48 52.50
N ARG A 47 15.19 -11.79 51.86
CA ARG A 47 15.76 -10.98 50.79
C ARG A 47 14.74 -10.89 49.65
N SER A 48 13.93 -9.83 49.67
CA SER A 48 13.22 -9.37 48.49
C SER A 48 14.27 -9.00 47.43
N GLY A 49 14.25 -9.70 46.29
CA GLY A 49 15.14 -9.42 45.17
C GLY A 49 14.84 -8.06 44.57
N THR A 50 15.59 -7.05 44.97
CA THR A 50 15.61 -5.74 44.33
C THR A 50 16.29 -5.87 42.97
N SER A 51 15.49 -6.15 41.94
CA SER A 51 15.86 -5.96 40.54
C SER A 51 16.24 -4.50 40.32
N TRP A 52 17.27 -4.24 39.50
CA TRP A 52 17.70 -2.90 39.07
C TRP A 52 16.60 -2.01 38.46
N LEU A 53 15.45 -2.60 38.14
CA LEU A 53 14.25 -1.99 37.55
C LEU A 53 13.33 -1.42 38.62
N ASN A 54 13.33 -1.98 39.84
CA ASN A 54 12.47 -1.58 40.95
C ASN A 54 13.25 -0.83 42.03
N ARG A 55 14.30 -0.12 41.64
CA ARG A 55 15.01 0.76 42.57
C ARG A 55 14.25 2.07 42.59
N ASP A 56 13.39 2.24 43.59
CA ASP A 56 12.89 3.56 43.98
C ASP A 56 14.07 4.51 44.03
N GLY A 57 14.09 5.45 43.08
CA GLY A 57 15.17 6.41 42.85
C GLY A 57 15.26 7.42 43.99
N GLY A 58 15.69 6.95 45.16
CA GLY A 58 16.06 7.77 46.30
C GLY A 58 17.39 8.48 46.04
N GLY A 59 17.40 9.47 45.15
CA GLY A 59 18.53 10.37 45.01
C GLY A 59 18.68 10.99 43.62
N ARG A 60 18.38 12.29 43.54
CA ARG A 60 18.91 13.29 42.58
C ARG A 60 18.95 12.95 41.07
N ARG A 61 18.34 11.85 40.63
CA ARG A 61 18.19 11.45 39.24
C ARG A 61 16.71 11.55 38.87
N GLU A 62 16.48 12.00 37.64
CA GLU A 62 15.17 12.27 37.05
C GLU A 62 14.21 11.08 37.29
N ALA A 63 13.01 11.39 37.79
CA ALA A 63 11.97 10.39 37.91
C ALA A 63 11.65 9.85 36.50
N PRO A 64 11.43 8.53 36.33
CA PRO A 64 11.05 7.96 35.05
C PRO A 64 9.84 8.72 34.48
N ALA A 65 9.95 9.20 33.24
CA ALA A 65 8.86 9.91 32.55
C ALA A 65 7.67 8.99 32.20
N VAL A 66 7.80 7.70 32.46
CA VAL A 66 6.80 6.66 32.20
C VAL A 66 6.70 5.80 33.47
N PRO A 67 5.48 5.40 33.88
CA PRO A 67 5.28 4.49 35.00
C PRO A 67 6.09 3.20 34.85
N ASP A 68 6.41 2.55 35.98
CA ASP A 68 7.09 1.27 35.98
C ASP A 68 6.27 0.24 35.18
N ALA A 69 6.93 -0.43 34.24
CA ALA A 69 6.28 -1.38 33.35
C ALA A 69 5.85 -2.64 34.14
N GLU A 70 4.54 -2.83 34.30
CA GLU A 70 3.99 -4.06 34.85
C GLU A 70 4.08 -5.20 33.82
N PHE A 71 4.94 -6.17 34.10
CA PHE A 71 5.11 -7.36 33.26
C PHE A 71 3.88 -8.29 33.43
N SER A 72 3.04 -8.37 32.40
CA SER A 72 1.87 -9.28 32.40
C SER A 72 2.23 -10.68 31.91
N SER A 73 2.66 -10.83 30.65
CA SER A 73 3.09 -12.10 30.06
C SER A 73 3.80 -11.87 28.73
N TYR A 74 4.80 -12.71 28.42
CA TYR A 74 5.44 -12.78 27.10
C TYR A 74 4.62 -13.63 26.10
N TYR A 75 3.89 -14.64 26.59
CA TYR A 75 3.16 -15.58 25.75
C TYR A 75 1.87 -14.95 25.20
N GLY A 76 1.58 -15.21 23.92
CA GLY A 76 0.40 -14.67 23.23
C GLY A 76 0.54 -13.20 22.81
N ARG A 77 1.69 -12.56 23.04
CA ARG A 77 1.99 -11.22 22.51
C ARG A 77 2.59 -11.35 21.10
N GLY A 78 2.19 -10.45 20.20
CA GLY A 78 2.76 -10.39 18.86
C GLY A 78 4.28 -10.15 18.91
N VAL A 79 5.04 -10.97 18.17
CA VAL A 79 6.50 -10.84 18.05
C VAL A 79 6.88 -9.60 17.23
N ILE A 80 6.06 -9.27 16.24
CA ILE A 80 6.20 -8.10 15.40
C ILE A 80 5.07 -7.10 15.67
N LYS A 81 5.36 -5.81 15.47
CA LYS A 81 4.35 -4.76 15.59
C LYS A 81 3.48 -4.73 14.32
N PRO A 82 2.15 -4.91 14.42
CA PRO A 82 1.26 -4.72 13.28
C PRO A 82 1.38 -3.29 12.73
N VAL A 83 1.39 -3.15 11.41
CA VAL A 83 1.42 -1.83 10.79
C VAL A 83 0.11 -1.08 11.06
N PRO A 84 0.15 0.24 11.29
CA PRO A 84 -1.04 1.03 11.59
C PRO A 84 -1.82 1.44 10.33
N TRP A 85 -1.63 0.73 9.22
CA TRP A 85 -2.21 1.09 7.93
C TRP A 85 -3.73 1.00 7.96
N ARG A 86 -4.35 2.04 7.43
CA ARG A 86 -5.79 2.18 7.30
C ARG A 86 -6.19 1.97 5.83
N HIS A 87 -7.41 2.36 5.48
CA HIS A 87 -8.04 2.09 4.18
C HIS A 87 -7.40 2.88 3.01
N GLU A 88 -6.63 3.91 3.31
CA GLU A 88 -5.91 4.77 2.38
C GLU A 88 -4.85 3.98 1.60
N ILE A 89 -4.15 3.06 2.26
CA ILE A 89 -3.16 2.19 1.62
C ILE A 89 -3.80 1.27 0.58
N PRO A 90 -4.73 0.36 0.92
CA PRO A 90 -5.34 -0.52 -0.08
C PRO A 90 -6.13 0.26 -1.15
N ALA A 91 -6.70 1.44 -0.83
CA ALA A 91 -7.28 2.33 -1.82
C ALA A 91 -6.22 2.86 -2.81
N TYR A 92 -5.06 3.31 -2.32
CA TYR A 92 -3.93 3.71 -3.16
C TYR A 92 -3.48 2.55 -4.05
N LEU A 93 -3.29 1.34 -3.50
CA LEU A 93 -2.89 0.17 -4.28
C LEU A 93 -3.90 -0.10 -5.42
N PHE A 94 -5.19 0.10 -5.16
CA PHE A 94 -6.28 -0.13 -6.11
C PHE A 94 -6.26 0.91 -7.23
N VAL A 95 -6.26 2.19 -6.85
CA VAL A 95 -6.26 3.30 -7.79
C VAL A 95 -4.99 3.30 -8.65
N GLY A 96 -3.84 2.97 -8.07
CA GLY A 96 -2.58 2.76 -8.80
C GLY A 96 -2.67 1.63 -9.83
N GLY A 97 -3.35 0.52 -9.49
CA GLY A 97 -3.64 -0.58 -10.41
C GLY A 97 -4.57 -0.19 -11.57
N VAL A 98 -5.64 0.56 -11.27
CA VAL A 98 -6.52 1.16 -12.29
C VAL A 98 -5.71 2.05 -13.24
N ALA A 99 -4.82 2.87 -12.69
CA ALA A 99 -3.97 3.77 -13.46
C ALA A 99 -3.06 2.96 -14.40
N ALA A 100 -2.28 2.01 -13.85
CA ALA A 100 -1.32 1.20 -14.58
C ALA A 100 -1.94 0.50 -15.80
N GLY A 101 -2.99 -0.29 -15.59
CA GLY A 101 -3.61 -1.02 -16.69
C GLY A 101 -4.31 -0.12 -17.72
N SER A 102 -4.81 1.04 -17.28
CA SER A 102 -5.37 2.04 -18.21
C SER A 102 -4.30 2.62 -19.14
N GLY A 103 -3.04 2.78 -18.70
CA GLY A 103 -1.94 3.20 -19.57
C GLY A 103 -1.62 2.20 -20.69
N ILE A 104 -1.69 0.90 -20.38
CA ILE A 104 -1.53 -0.17 -21.38
C ILE A 104 -2.68 -0.13 -22.39
N LEU A 105 -3.93 -0.04 -21.91
CA LEU A 105 -5.11 0.06 -22.76
C LEU A 105 -5.11 1.32 -23.62
N ALA A 106 -4.66 2.46 -23.07
CA ALA A 106 -4.51 3.71 -23.81
C ALA A 106 -3.55 3.59 -24.98
N THR A 107 -2.39 2.97 -24.75
CA THR A 107 -1.35 2.77 -25.77
C THR A 107 -1.82 1.81 -26.85
N GLY A 108 -2.39 0.66 -26.46
CA GLY A 108 -2.95 -0.30 -27.42
C GLY A 108 -4.13 0.27 -28.21
N ALA A 109 -4.97 1.11 -27.59
CA ALA A 109 -6.06 1.79 -28.28
C ALA A 109 -5.56 2.83 -29.28
N ALA A 110 -4.48 3.55 -28.96
CA ALA A 110 -3.84 4.49 -29.88
C ALA A 110 -3.31 3.77 -31.13
N TRP A 111 -2.62 2.64 -30.98
CA TRP A 111 -2.10 1.85 -32.11
C TRP A 111 -3.16 1.17 -32.94
N THR A 112 -4.33 0.89 -32.36
CA THR A 112 -5.41 0.20 -33.06
C THR A 112 -6.55 1.12 -33.52
N GLY A 113 -6.35 2.44 -33.48
CA GLY A 113 -7.31 3.43 -33.98
C GLY A 113 -8.61 3.53 -33.17
N ARG A 114 -8.60 3.18 -31.88
CA ARG A 114 -9.79 3.21 -31.00
C ARG A 114 -9.83 4.48 -30.18
N GLU A 115 -10.34 5.56 -30.77
CA GLU A 115 -10.28 6.91 -30.20
C GLU A 115 -10.96 7.06 -28.85
N ILE A 116 -12.16 6.50 -28.66
CA ILE A 116 -12.91 6.62 -27.40
C ILE A 116 -12.21 5.83 -26.30
N LEU A 117 -11.76 4.60 -26.60
CA LEU A 117 -11.01 3.80 -25.65
C LEU A 117 -9.69 4.48 -25.28
N ARG A 118 -8.96 5.04 -26.26
CA ARG A 118 -7.72 5.80 -26.03
C ARG A 118 -7.97 6.97 -25.08
N ARG A 119 -8.95 7.82 -25.41
CA ARG A 119 -9.30 9.00 -24.61
C ARG A 119 -9.66 8.63 -23.18
N ASN A 120 -10.62 7.72 -23.02
CA ASN A 120 -11.10 7.30 -21.70
C ASN A 120 -9.96 6.67 -20.87
N SER A 121 -9.13 5.85 -21.50
CA SER A 121 -8.01 5.19 -20.82
C SER A 121 -6.91 6.19 -20.41
N ARG A 122 -6.59 7.19 -21.24
CA ARG A 122 -5.63 8.26 -20.89
C ARG A 122 -6.13 9.09 -19.71
N LEU A 123 -7.39 9.54 -19.76
CA LEU A 123 -8.00 10.30 -18.67
C LEU A 123 -8.10 9.48 -17.38
N THR A 124 -8.45 8.19 -17.48
CA THR A 124 -8.49 7.28 -16.33
C THR A 124 -7.10 7.06 -15.74
N ALA A 125 -6.07 6.87 -16.59
CA ALA A 125 -4.69 6.73 -16.16
C ALA A 125 -4.20 7.97 -15.40
N MET A 126 -4.52 9.16 -15.91
CA MET A 126 -4.15 10.43 -15.27
C MET A 126 -4.86 10.65 -13.94
N ALA A 127 -6.18 10.46 -13.91
CA ALA A 127 -6.96 10.57 -12.68
C ALA A 127 -6.48 9.55 -11.63
N GLY A 128 -6.21 8.32 -12.07
CA GLY A 128 -5.69 7.26 -11.23
C GLY A 128 -4.31 7.59 -10.65
N VAL A 129 -3.33 7.98 -11.47
CA VAL A 129 -1.99 8.28 -10.96
C VAL A 129 -1.99 9.50 -10.04
N ALA A 130 -2.79 10.52 -10.33
CA ALA A 130 -2.93 11.70 -9.49
C ALA A 130 -3.56 11.37 -8.13
N LEU A 131 -4.67 10.63 -8.12
CA LEU A 131 -5.35 10.21 -6.89
C LEU A 131 -4.48 9.23 -6.08
N SER A 132 -3.80 8.30 -6.75
CA SER A 132 -2.82 7.39 -6.16
C SER A 132 -1.67 8.16 -5.49
N GLY A 133 -1.12 9.18 -6.15
CA GLY A 133 -0.10 10.05 -5.60
C GLY A 133 -0.60 10.86 -4.40
N ALA A 134 -1.81 11.42 -4.48
CA ALA A 134 -2.43 12.16 -3.37
C ALA A 134 -2.66 11.29 -2.13
N LEU A 135 -3.14 10.04 -2.31
CA LEU A 135 -3.33 9.09 -1.20
C LEU A 135 -1.99 8.71 -0.54
N LEU A 136 -0.93 8.51 -1.33
CA LEU A 136 0.43 8.30 -0.81
C LEU A 136 0.95 9.50 0.01
N VAL A 137 0.74 10.71 -0.51
CA VAL A 137 1.17 11.95 0.15
C VAL A 137 0.40 12.20 1.45
N ALA A 138 -0.89 11.83 1.48
CA ALA A 138 -1.70 11.89 2.69
C ALA A 138 -1.23 10.90 3.77
N ASP A 139 -0.84 9.68 3.38
CA ASP A 139 -0.33 8.66 4.31
C ASP A 139 1.01 9.05 4.96
N LEU A 140 1.84 9.84 4.28
CA LEU A 140 3.14 10.30 4.78
C LEU A 140 3.07 11.13 6.07
N GLY A 141 1.91 11.72 6.40
CA GLY A 141 1.68 12.57 7.59
C GLY A 141 2.45 13.91 7.60
N ARG A 142 3.53 14.03 6.83
CA ARG A 142 4.29 15.26 6.53
C ARG A 142 4.60 15.33 5.03
N PRO A 143 3.73 15.97 4.23
CA PRO A 143 3.80 15.90 2.77
C PRO A 143 5.09 16.49 2.19
N GLU A 144 5.73 17.44 2.88
CA GLU A 144 6.98 18.07 2.42
C GLU A 144 8.14 17.07 2.34
N ARG A 145 8.06 15.97 3.10
CA ARG A 145 9.08 14.91 3.09
C ARG A 145 9.07 14.08 1.81
N PHE A 146 8.00 14.13 1.02
CA PHE A 146 7.96 13.46 -0.28
C PHE A 146 9.11 13.91 -1.18
N LEU A 147 9.48 15.20 -1.15
CA LEU A 147 10.60 15.74 -1.93
C LEU A 147 11.93 15.07 -1.56
N ASN A 148 12.10 14.60 -0.33
CA ASN A 148 13.31 13.89 0.09
C ASN A 148 13.42 12.50 -0.56
N MET A 149 12.29 11.84 -0.81
CA MET A 149 12.26 10.53 -1.49
C MET A 149 12.71 10.66 -2.95
N MET A 150 12.35 11.75 -3.63
CA MET A 150 12.77 12.02 -5.01
C MET A 150 14.26 12.36 -5.17
N ARG A 151 15.02 12.53 -4.09
CA ARG A 151 16.45 12.86 -4.13
C ARG A 151 17.35 11.63 -4.08
N THR A 152 16.81 10.46 -3.74
CA THR A 152 17.61 9.24 -3.50
C THR A 152 17.20 8.13 -4.46
N MET A 153 18.18 7.51 -5.10
CA MET A 153 18.02 6.26 -5.85
C MET A 153 18.66 5.11 -5.06
N LYS A 154 17.82 4.32 -4.37
CA LYS A 154 18.25 3.14 -3.62
C LYS A 154 17.58 1.89 -4.19
N LEU A 155 18.30 1.19 -5.07
CA LEU A 155 17.79 0.00 -5.77
C LEU A 155 17.44 -1.16 -4.83
N THR A 156 18.02 -1.20 -3.63
CA THR A 156 17.70 -2.21 -2.60
C THR A 156 16.44 -1.86 -1.79
N SER A 157 15.76 -0.75 -2.08
CA SER A 157 14.56 -0.33 -1.37
C SER A 157 13.39 -0.26 -2.35
N PRO A 158 12.39 -1.15 -2.22
CA PRO A 158 11.21 -1.11 -3.08
C PRO A 158 10.47 0.24 -3.01
N MET A 159 10.58 0.97 -1.89
CA MET A 159 9.98 2.29 -1.73
C MET A 159 10.65 3.35 -2.63
N SER A 160 11.99 3.36 -2.68
CA SER A 160 12.73 4.26 -3.56
C SER A 160 12.48 3.92 -5.03
N VAL A 161 12.56 2.63 -5.39
CA VAL A 161 12.26 2.16 -6.76
C VAL A 161 10.82 2.53 -7.15
N GLY A 162 9.87 2.34 -6.24
CA GLY A 162 8.46 2.68 -6.44
C GLY A 162 8.24 4.17 -6.71
N THR A 163 8.93 5.07 -6.00
CA THR A 163 8.88 6.51 -6.28
C THR A 163 9.28 6.82 -7.72
N TRP A 164 10.39 6.24 -8.21
CA TRP A 164 10.85 6.47 -9.58
C TRP A 164 9.95 5.83 -10.64
N ILE A 165 9.37 4.66 -10.37
CA ILE A 165 8.36 4.04 -11.23
C ILE A 165 7.13 4.95 -11.34
N LEU A 166 6.60 5.43 -10.20
CA LEU A 166 5.45 6.30 -10.15
C LEU A 166 5.70 7.63 -10.86
N SER A 167 6.85 8.27 -10.60
CA SER A 167 7.24 9.53 -11.24
C SER A 167 7.42 9.38 -12.75
N GLY A 168 8.09 8.31 -13.21
CA GLY A 168 8.24 8.02 -14.64
C GLY A 168 6.89 7.78 -15.32
N TYR A 169 6.04 6.95 -14.71
CA TYR A 169 4.69 6.71 -15.21
C TYR A 169 3.85 8.00 -15.27
N ALA A 170 3.90 8.82 -14.22
CA ALA A 170 3.16 10.08 -14.14
C ALA A 170 3.62 11.07 -15.21
N ALA A 171 4.93 11.19 -15.47
CA ALA A 171 5.46 12.07 -16.50
C ALA A 171 4.95 11.70 -17.89
N PHE A 172 5.05 10.43 -18.27
CA PHE A 172 4.56 9.94 -19.56
C PHE A 172 3.02 10.02 -19.68
N THR A 173 2.30 9.70 -18.59
CA THR A 173 0.85 9.86 -18.53
C THR A 173 0.43 11.33 -18.66
N GLY A 174 1.21 12.26 -18.12
CA GLY A 174 1.00 13.69 -18.27
C GLY A 174 1.07 14.14 -19.72
N VAL A 175 2.10 13.71 -20.45
CA VAL A 175 2.28 14.06 -21.88
C VAL A 175 1.16 13.48 -22.74
N THR A 176 0.82 12.19 -22.57
CA THR A 176 -0.25 11.54 -23.34
C THR A 176 -1.62 12.15 -23.05
N THR A 177 -1.88 12.55 -21.81
CA THR A 177 -3.12 13.22 -21.42
C THR A 177 -3.17 14.65 -21.95
N ALA A 178 -2.08 15.41 -21.89
CA ALA A 178 -2.00 16.74 -22.48
C ALA A 178 -2.27 16.70 -23.99
N SER A 179 -1.69 15.72 -24.69
CA SER A 179 -1.98 15.44 -26.11
C SER A 179 -3.47 15.18 -26.35
N GLU A 180 -4.13 14.40 -25.49
CA GLU A 180 -5.56 14.15 -25.60
C GLU A 180 -6.41 15.40 -25.34
N VAL A 181 -6.05 16.20 -24.34
CA VAL A 181 -6.73 17.47 -24.02
C VAL A 181 -6.61 18.44 -25.19
N VAL A 182 -5.43 18.56 -25.80
CA VAL A 182 -5.24 19.40 -27.00
C VAL A 182 -6.09 18.92 -28.16
N ARG A 183 -6.24 17.60 -28.37
CA ARG A 183 -7.14 17.05 -29.41
C ARG A 183 -8.62 17.36 -29.15
N LEU A 184 -9.04 17.43 -27.89
CA LEU A 184 -10.41 17.79 -27.51
C LEU A 184 -10.69 19.29 -27.67
N LEU A 185 -9.66 20.12 -27.50
CA LEU A 185 -9.74 21.58 -27.63
C LEU A 185 -9.50 22.07 -29.07
N ALA A 186 -8.77 21.30 -29.89
CA ALA A 186 -8.52 21.65 -31.27
C ALA A 186 -9.79 21.43 -32.12
N PRO A 187 -10.22 22.44 -32.92
CA PRO A 187 -11.34 22.25 -33.84
C PRO A 187 -11.01 21.17 -34.88
N PRO A 188 -12.00 20.40 -35.36
CA PRO A 188 -11.78 19.40 -36.40
C PRO A 188 -11.20 20.08 -37.64
N SER A 189 -10.00 19.66 -38.05
CA SER A 189 -9.37 20.14 -39.28
C SER A 189 -10.25 19.73 -40.47
N ARG A 190 -11.03 20.67 -41.00
CA ARG A 190 -11.69 20.48 -42.29
C ARG A 190 -10.60 20.45 -43.37
N PRO A 191 -10.57 19.43 -44.25
CA PRO A 191 -9.74 19.50 -45.45
C PRO A 191 -10.19 20.70 -46.28
N GLY A 192 -9.31 21.69 -46.48
CA GLY A 192 -9.56 22.86 -47.33
C GLY A 192 -9.85 24.19 -46.63
N ALA A 193 -9.76 24.30 -45.31
CA ALA A 193 -9.85 25.60 -44.64
C ALA A 193 -8.52 26.36 -44.80
N SER A 194 -8.51 27.35 -45.70
CA SER A 194 -7.44 28.35 -45.81
C SER A 194 -7.24 29.06 -44.48
N ASP A 195 -5.97 29.28 -44.13
CA ASP A 195 -5.51 30.05 -42.98
C ASP A 195 -6.28 31.38 -42.86
N GLY A 196 -7.25 31.50 -41.96
CA GLY A 196 -7.86 32.81 -41.70
C GLY A 196 -9.22 32.89 -41.04
N GLU A 197 -10.03 31.84 -40.93
CA GLU A 197 -11.40 32.03 -40.41
C GLU A 197 -11.57 31.59 -38.94
N ILE A 198 -11.54 32.63 -38.09
CA ILE A 198 -11.90 32.60 -36.68
C ILE A 198 -13.36 32.15 -36.56
N LEU A 199 -13.59 30.93 -36.07
CA LEU A 199 -14.86 30.57 -35.45
C LEU A 199 -14.61 29.93 -34.09
N GLY A 200 -14.42 30.81 -33.09
CA GLY A 200 -14.67 30.46 -31.72
C GLY A 200 -16.17 30.32 -31.49
N HIS A 201 -16.62 29.15 -31.02
CA HIS A 201 -17.48 29.07 -29.83
C HIS A 201 -17.81 27.62 -29.46
N ARG A 202 -17.19 27.15 -28.37
CA ARG A 202 -17.82 26.72 -27.09
C ARG A 202 -16.88 25.75 -26.36
N ALA A 203 -16.21 26.26 -25.34
CA ALA A 203 -16.15 25.62 -24.02
C ALA A 203 -15.59 26.64 -23.03
N HIS A 204 -16.14 26.62 -21.82
CA HIS A 204 -15.96 27.59 -20.75
C HIS A 204 -14.51 27.92 -20.41
N GLY A 205 -14.17 29.21 -20.37
CA GLY A 205 -13.24 29.75 -19.37
C GLY A 205 -11.73 29.66 -19.63
N ALA A 206 -11.26 29.95 -20.85
CA ALA A 206 -9.95 30.58 -21.14
C ALA A 206 -9.75 30.60 -22.67
N ALA A 207 -9.67 31.77 -23.29
CA ALA A 207 -9.31 31.85 -24.70
C ALA A 207 -7.81 31.54 -24.85
N ILE A 208 -7.46 30.28 -25.10
CA ILE A 208 -6.08 29.90 -25.42
C ILE A 208 -5.80 30.40 -26.86
N PRO A 209 -4.74 31.19 -27.09
CA PRO A 209 -4.43 31.70 -28.43
C PRO A 209 -4.25 30.54 -29.41
N ALA A 210 -4.86 30.63 -30.60
CA ALA A 210 -4.80 29.58 -31.62
C ALA A 210 -3.35 29.20 -32.01
N GLY A 211 -2.42 30.17 -32.01
CA GLY A 211 -1.00 29.91 -32.25
C GLY A 211 -0.34 29.06 -31.15
N VAL A 212 -0.74 29.23 -29.89
CA VAL A 212 -0.26 28.42 -28.76
C VAL A 212 -0.79 26.99 -28.87
N LEU A 213 -2.09 26.82 -29.21
CA LEU A 213 -2.68 25.50 -29.45
C LEU A 213 -2.04 24.79 -30.65
N GLY A 214 -1.73 25.51 -31.73
CA GLY A 214 -1.06 24.97 -32.92
C GLY A 214 0.40 24.56 -32.66
N MET A 215 1.13 25.33 -31.86
CA MET A 215 2.48 24.93 -31.43
C MET A 215 2.42 23.71 -30.49
N ALA A 216 1.51 23.73 -29.51
CA ALA A 216 1.31 22.62 -28.59
C ALA A 216 0.92 21.34 -29.31
N SER A 217 0.04 21.41 -30.32
CA SER A 217 -0.37 20.23 -31.09
C SER A 217 0.77 19.63 -31.92
N ARG A 218 1.67 20.44 -32.49
CA ARG A 218 2.88 19.94 -33.17
C ARG A 218 3.84 19.27 -32.21
N VAL A 219 4.18 19.93 -31.10
CA VAL A 219 5.13 19.40 -30.10
C VAL A 219 4.58 18.12 -29.47
N LEU A 220 3.33 18.14 -29.01
CA LEU A 220 2.68 16.96 -28.42
C LEU A 220 2.44 15.87 -29.46
N GLY A 221 2.22 16.21 -30.73
CA GLY A 221 2.10 15.23 -31.81
C GLY A 221 3.37 14.39 -31.97
N VAL A 222 4.56 15.01 -31.88
CA VAL A 222 5.85 14.29 -31.93
C VAL A 222 6.10 13.52 -30.63
N ALA A 223 5.73 14.10 -29.48
CA ALA A 223 5.97 13.49 -28.17
C ALA A 223 4.96 12.37 -27.81
N ASP A 224 3.79 12.31 -28.44
CA ASP A 224 2.68 11.41 -28.05
C ASP A 224 3.06 9.93 -28.14
N ALA A 225 3.65 9.50 -29.26
CA ALA A 225 4.00 8.10 -29.46
C ALA A 225 5.13 7.62 -28.54
N PRO A 226 6.26 8.34 -28.40
CA PRO A 226 7.27 8.03 -27.38
C PRO A 226 6.71 8.03 -25.96
N ALA A 227 5.82 8.98 -25.64
CA ALA A 227 5.21 9.05 -24.32
C ALA A 227 4.24 7.89 -24.05
N ALA A 228 3.47 7.46 -25.04
CA ALA A 228 2.59 6.30 -24.91
C ALA A 228 3.43 5.02 -24.70
N LEU A 229 4.53 4.86 -25.43
CA LEU A 229 5.50 3.77 -25.22
C LEU A 229 6.09 3.80 -23.80
N GLY A 230 6.54 4.96 -23.34
CA GLY A 230 7.05 5.14 -21.98
C GLY A 230 5.99 4.80 -20.93
N GLN A 231 4.76 5.27 -21.11
CA GLN A 231 3.63 4.95 -20.23
C GLN A 231 3.38 3.44 -20.17
N ALA A 232 3.33 2.77 -21.32
CA ALA A 232 3.13 1.32 -21.39
C ALA A 232 4.29 0.54 -20.75
N LEU A 233 5.53 1.02 -20.88
CA LEU A 233 6.71 0.39 -20.27
C LEU A 233 6.69 0.47 -18.74
N PHE A 234 6.29 1.61 -18.19
CA PHE A 234 6.21 1.81 -16.74
C PHE A 234 4.96 1.20 -16.08
N ALA A 235 3.94 0.84 -16.87
CA ALA A 235 2.68 0.30 -16.34
C ALA A 235 2.82 -1.06 -15.62
N PRO A 236 3.46 -2.11 -16.19
CA PRO A 236 3.63 -3.38 -15.47
C PRO A 236 4.44 -3.23 -14.17
N PRO A 237 5.58 -2.50 -14.14
CA PRO A 237 6.27 -2.20 -12.89
C PRO A 237 5.37 -1.46 -11.89
N LEU A 238 4.56 -0.49 -12.33
CA LEU A 238 3.62 0.24 -11.46
C LEU A 238 2.55 -0.70 -10.85
N ALA A 239 2.08 -1.67 -11.62
CA ALA A 239 1.13 -2.67 -11.12
C ALA A 239 1.78 -3.67 -10.12
N ALA A 240 3.06 -4.01 -10.32
CA ALA A 240 3.76 -5.03 -9.55
C ALA A 240 4.49 -4.52 -8.30
N TYR A 241 5.09 -3.32 -8.32
CA TYR A 241 5.98 -2.87 -7.24
C TYR A 241 5.25 -2.71 -5.90
N THR A 242 3.95 -2.45 -5.94
CA THR A 242 3.10 -2.34 -4.76
C THR A 242 2.95 -3.67 -4.03
N ALA A 243 2.90 -4.79 -4.75
CA ALA A 243 2.99 -6.13 -4.15
C ALA A 243 4.37 -6.39 -3.57
N VAL A 244 5.43 -6.02 -4.30
CA VAL A 244 6.81 -6.18 -3.82
C VAL A 244 7.01 -5.42 -2.51
N LEU A 245 6.56 -4.16 -2.46
CA LEU A 245 6.54 -3.33 -1.26
C LEU A 245 5.84 -3.99 -0.07
N LEU A 246 4.68 -4.60 -0.33
CA LEU A 246 3.91 -5.29 0.71
C LEU A 246 4.65 -6.53 1.23
N SER A 247 5.22 -7.30 0.31
CA SER A 247 5.90 -8.57 0.59
C SER A 247 7.34 -8.45 1.10
N ASP A 248 8.00 -7.30 0.89
CA ASP A 248 9.35 -7.00 1.40
C ASP A 248 9.29 -6.50 2.85
N THR A 249 8.45 -7.15 3.66
CA THR A 249 8.25 -6.85 5.08
C THR A 249 8.38 -8.12 5.91
N VAL A 250 8.49 -7.98 7.22
CA VAL A 250 8.55 -9.13 8.15
C VAL A 250 7.16 -9.70 8.48
N THR A 251 6.09 -9.17 7.89
CA THR A 251 4.72 -9.61 8.13
C THR A 251 4.50 -11.00 7.51
N PRO A 252 4.14 -12.04 8.30
CA PRO A 252 4.23 -13.43 7.87
C PRO A 252 3.54 -13.73 6.53
N VAL A 253 2.25 -13.40 6.42
CA VAL A 253 1.45 -13.70 5.22
C VAL A 253 1.98 -12.95 3.99
N TRP A 254 2.40 -11.69 4.15
CA TRP A 254 2.93 -10.91 3.01
C TRP A 254 4.29 -11.42 2.56
N PHE A 255 5.19 -11.71 3.52
CA PHE A 255 6.53 -12.18 3.24
C PHE A 255 6.54 -13.52 2.52
N GLU A 256 5.74 -14.47 2.99
CA GLU A 256 5.67 -15.79 2.36
C GLU A 256 4.98 -15.74 0.99
N SER A 257 4.11 -14.76 0.78
CA SER A 257 3.47 -14.53 -0.53
C SER A 257 4.36 -13.81 -1.57
N ARG A 258 5.62 -13.47 -1.25
CA ARG A 258 6.51 -12.64 -2.12
C ARG A 258 6.68 -13.15 -3.55
N ARG A 259 6.50 -14.46 -3.79
CA ARG A 259 6.64 -15.05 -5.13
C ARG A 259 5.35 -15.01 -5.94
N GLN A 260 4.19 -15.01 -5.30
CA GLN A 260 2.88 -15.13 -5.93
C GLN A 260 2.16 -13.77 -5.99
N LEU A 261 2.33 -12.94 -4.96
CA LEU A 261 1.62 -11.68 -4.80
C LEU A 261 1.80 -10.68 -5.97
N PRO A 262 2.98 -10.55 -6.61
CA PRO A 262 3.11 -9.69 -7.79
C PRO A 262 2.18 -10.10 -8.94
N PHE A 263 1.98 -11.41 -9.16
CA PHE A 263 1.08 -11.91 -10.19
C PHE A 263 -0.38 -11.59 -9.87
N VAL A 264 -0.78 -11.74 -8.61
CA VAL A 264 -2.12 -11.36 -8.11
C VAL A 264 -2.37 -9.85 -8.32
N PHE A 265 -1.40 -9.01 -7.98
CA PHE A 265 -1.57 -7.55 -8.09
C PHE A 265 -1.60 -7.08 -9.55
N VAL A 266 -0.80 -7.68 -10.42
CA VAL A 266 -0.82 -7.41 -11.87
C VAL A 266 -2.13 -7.90 -12.49
N GLY A 267 -2.56 -9.13 -12.19
CA GLY A 267 -3.83 -9.69 -12.66
C GLY A 267 -5.02 -8.84 -12.22
N SER A 268 -5.10 -8.51 -10.93
CA SER A 268 -6.14 -7.64 -10.40
C SER A 268 -6.06 -6.20 -10.94
N ALA A 269 -4.88 -5.66 -11.27
CA ALA A 269 -4.77 -4.36 -11.94
C ALA A 269 -5.36 -4.41 -13.37
N ALA A 270 -5.15 -5.51 -14.09
CA ALA A 270 -5.80 -5.76 -15.37
C ALA A 270 -7.33 -5.84 -15.21
N LEU A 271 -7.85 -6.54 -14.18
CA LEU A 271 -9.28 -6.58 -13.85
C LEU A 271 -9.86 -5.18 -13.60
N ALA A 272 -9.21 -4.39 -12.75
CA ALA A 272 -9.64 -3.05 -12.38
C ALA A 272 -9.71 -2.11 -13.57
N SER A 273 -8.60 -1.98 -14.30
CA SER A 273 -8.49 -1.07 -15.44
C SER A 273 -9.44 -1.46 -16.58
N SER A 274 -9.49 -2.75 -16.93
CA SER A 274 -10.41 -3.24 -17.96
C SER A 274 -11.87 -3.08 -17.55
N GLY A 275 -12.22 -3.34 -16.28
CA GLY A 275 -13.55 -3.15 -15.75
C GLY A 275 -14.01 -1.70 -15.84
N VAL A 276 -13.14 -0.75 -15.45
CA VAL A 276 -13.40 0.69 -15.63
C VAL A 276 -13.58 1.04 -17.10
N GLN A 277 -12.73 0.53 -18.01
CA GLN A 277 -12.88 0.83 -19.43
C GLN A 277 -14.12 0.19 -20.05
N MET A 278 -14.57 -0.98 -19.58
CA MET A 278 -15.86 -1.57 -19.95
C MET A 278 -17.04 -0.72 -19.48
N VAL A 279 -16.91 -0.03 -18.34
CA VAL A 279 -17.94 0.91 -17.83
C VAL A 279 -17.91 2.23 -18.59
N LEU A 280 -16.76 2.74 -19.04
CA LEU A 280 -16.67 4.07 -19.66
C LEU A 280 -16.73 4.07 -21.19
N THR A 281 -16.39 2.94 -21.83
CA THR A 281 -16.25 2.86 -23.29
C THR A 281 -17.43 2.14 -23.94
N PRO A 282 -17.93 2.60 -25.11
CA PRO A 282 -18.92 1.88 -25.89
C PRO A 282 -18.47 0.46 -26.25
N THR A 283 -19.44 -0.44 -26.38
CA THR A 283 -19.22 -1.88 -26.58
C THR A 283 -18.43 -2.22 -27.84
N GLU A 284 -18.52 -1.36 -28.86
CA GLU A 284 -17.89 -1.46 -30.17
C GLU A 284 -16.37 -1.24 -30.06
N GLN A 285 -15.95 -0.35 -29.17
CA GLN A 285 -14.53 -0.03 -28.95
C GLN A 285 -13.92 -0.78 -27.75
N ALA A 286 -14.73 -1.29 -26.82
CA ALA A 286 -14.26 -1.97 -25.61
C ALA A 286 -13.68 -3.39 -25.82
N GLY A 287 -13.55 -3.87 -27.07
CA GLY A 287 -13.01 -5.19 -27.40
C GLY A 287 -11.66 -5.52 -26.75
N PRO A 288 -10.64 -4.64 -26.85
CA PRO A 288 -9.35 -4.85 -26.17
C PRO A 288 -9.48 -4.89 -24.64
N ALA A 289 -10.33 -4.04 -24.05
CA ALA A 289 -10.57 -4.06 -22.60
C ALA A 289 -11.14 -5.41 -22.15
N ARG A 290 -12.11 -5.98 -22.89
CA ARG A 290 -12.65 -7.32 -22.57
C ARG A 290 -11.58 -8.42 -22.64
N ARG A 291 -10.72 -8.41 -23.65
CA ARG A 291 -9.63 -9.40 -23.75
C ARG A 291 -8.64 -9.25 -22.60
N PHE A 292 -8.29 -8.02 -22.27
CA PHE A 292 -7.40 -7.72 -21.15
C PHE A 292 -8.02 -8.13 -19.80
N ALA A 293 -9.33 -7.94 -19.64
CA ALA A 293 -10.10 -8.43 -18.50
C ALA A 293 -9.98 -9.95 -18.36
N LEU A 294 -10.21 -10.71 -19.43
CA LEU A 294 -10.15 -12.18 -19.38
C LEU A 294 -8.74 -12.70 -19.06
N ILE A 295 -7.70 -12.07 -19.61
CA ILE A 295 -6.31 -12.37 -19.23
C ILE A 295 -6.11 -12.08 -17.73
N GLY A 296 -6.61 -10.94 -17.26
CA GLY A 296 -6.60 -10.57 -15.84
C GLY A 296 -7.32 -11.57 -14.95
N VAL A 297 -8.48 -12.09 -15.37
CA VAL A 297 -9.26 -13.10 -14.64
C VAL A 297 -8.45 -14.38 -14.48
N VAL A 298 -7.83 -14.86 -15.56
CA VAL A 298 -7.00 -16.06 -15.51
C VAL A 298 -5.79 -15.83 -14.60
N ALA A 299 -5.09 -14.71 -14.77
CA ALA A 299 -3.91 -14.39 -13.96
C ALA A 299 -4.24 -14.23 -12.47
N ASP A 300 -5.35 -13.58 -12.14
CA ASP A 300 -5.84 -13.36 -10.78
C ASP A 300 -6.23 -14.70 -10.12
N LEU A 301 -7.02 -15.53 -10.81
CA LEU A 301 -7.46 -16.82 -10.27
C LEU A 301 -6.30 -17.80 -10.09
N VAL A 302 -5.40 -17.90 -11.08
CA VAL A 302 -4.22 -18.77 -10.99
C VAL A 302 -3.25 -18.24 -9.92
N GLY A 303 -3.00 -16.94 -9.89
CA GLY A 303 -2.13 -16.30 -8.89
C GLY A 303 -2.65 -16.50 -7.47
N MET A 304 -3.95 -16.25 -7.25
CA MET A 304 -4.58 -16.44 -5.93
C MET A 304 -4.62 -17.91 -5.53
N HIS A 305 -4.91 -18.82 -6.47
CA HIS A 305 -4.90 -20.25 -6.17
C HIS A 305 -3.51 -20.73 -5.73
N ARG A 306 -2.45 -20.35 -6.45
CA ARG A 306 -1.06 -20.69 -6.08
C ARG A 306 -0.63 -20.04 -4.77
N LEU A 307 -1.14 -18.85 -4.46
CA LEU A 307 -0.90 -18.18 -3.18
C LEU A 307 -1.59 -18.93 -2.04
N GLU A 308 -2.88 -19.29 -2.20
CA GLU A 308 -3.65 -20.04 -1.21
C GLU A 308 -3.03 -21.42 -0.95
N GLU A 309 -2.64 -22.15 -2.00
CA GLU A 309 -1.92 -23.44 -1.89
C GLU A 309 -0.62 -23.27 -1.10
N HIS A 310 0.21 -22.30 -1.47
CA HIS A 310 1.49 -22.06 -0.80
C HIS A 310 1.33 -21.69 0.68
N LEU A 311 0.35 -20.85 1.01
CA LEU A 311 0.07 -20.51 2.40
C LEU A 311 -0.50 -21.69 3.18
N THR A 312 -1.25 -22.57 2.53
CA THR A 312 -1.78 -23.80 3.16
C THR A 312 -0.65 -24.78 3.48
N GLU A 313 0.30 -24.98 2.57
CA GLU A 313 1.52 -25.78 2.81
C GLU A 313 2.31 -25.26 4.02
N LEU A 314 2.29 -23.93 4.22
CA LEU A 314 2.95 -23.28 5.34
C LEU A 314 2.08 -23.15 6.59
N GLU A 315 0.84 -23.64 6.60
CA GLU A 315 -0.13 -23.45 7.70
C GLU A 315 -0.33 -21.96 8.09
N LEU A 316 -0.30 -21.08 7.08
CA LEU A 316 -0.49 -19.63 7.18
C LEU A 316 -1.74 -19.15 6.41
N ASP A 317 -2.64 -20.06 6.02
CA ASP A 317 -3.84 -19.75 5.24
C ASP A 317 -4.99 -19.19 6.07
N GLU A 318 -5.02 -19.43 7.38
CA GLU A 318 -6.10 -18.99 8.29
C GLU A 318 -6.43 -17.48 8.18
N PRO A 319 -5.46 -16.52 8.17
CA PRO A 319 -5.75 -15.09 8.01
C PRO A 319 -6.35 -14.72 6.64
N VAL A 320 -6.09 -15.54 5.62
CA VAL A 320 -6.55 -15.33 4.23
C VAL A 320 -7.92 -16.00 4.01
N ARG A 321 -8.30 -16.97 4.85
CA ARG A 321 -9.58 -17.69 4.75
C ARG A 321 -10.65 -17.21 5.73
N THR A 322 -10.24 -16.69 6.89
CA THR A 322 -11.14 -16.33 7.98
C THR A 322 -11.18 -14.81 8.21
N GLY A 323 -12.07 -14.37 9.10
CA GLY A 323 -12.22 -12.96 9.45
C GLY A 323 -12.68 -12.06 8.29
N GLN A 324 -12.46 -10.75 8.45
CA GLN A 324 -12.87 -9.74 7.47
C GLN A 324 -12.06 -9.84 6.17
N GLY A 325 -10.73 -10.07 6.29
CA GLY A 325 -9.84 -10.26 5.15
C GLY A 325 -10.28 -11.42 4.27
N GLY A 326 -10.49 -12.61 4.85
CA GLY A 326 -10.94 -13.78 4.10
C GLY A 326 -12.36 -13.69 3.56
N ALA A 327 -13.27 -12.94 4.22
CA ALA A 327 -14.57 -12.63 3.64
C ALA A 327 -14.45 -11.79 2.36
N LYS A 328 -13.59 -10.76 2.36
CA LYS A 328 -13.33 -9.91 1.18
C LYS A 328 -12.70 -10.71 0.05
N LEU A 329 -11.73 -11.57 0.33
CA LEU A 329 -11.07 -12.41 -0.69
C LEU A 329 -12.03 -13.44 -1.31
N ARG A 330 -12.90 -14.05 -0.51
CA ARG A 330 -13.96 -14.94 -1.04
C ARG A 330 -14.93 -14.19 -1.94
N LEU A 331 -15.39 -13.01 -1.53
CA LEU A 331 -16.26 -12.18 -2.36
C LEU A 331 -15.54 -11.72 -3.63
N ALA A 332 -14.26 -11.34 -3.53
CA ALA A 332 -13.44 -10.98 -4.69
C ALA A 332 -13.39 -12.14 -5.71
N LYS A 333 -13.11 -13.36 -5.25
CA LYS A 333 -13.08 -14.56 -6.12
C LYS A 333 -14.41 -14.78 -6.84
N VAL A 334 -15.54 -14.66 -6.13
CA VAL A 334 -16.88 -14.78 -6.73
C VAL A 334 -17.11 -13.69 -7.78
N LEU A 335 -16.76 -12.44 -7.49
CA LEU A 335 -16.91 -11.33 -8.42
C LEU A 335 -15.96 -11.43 -9.63
N THR A 336 -14.74 -11.93 -9.45
CA THR A 336 -13.79 -12.21 -10.54
C THR A 336 -14.37 -13.24 -11.50
N VAL A 337 -14.92 -14.35 -10.97
CA VAL A 337 -15.55 -15.40 -11.80
C VAL A 337 -16.81 -14.87 -12.49
N ALA A 338 -17.74 -14.26 -11.74
CA ALA A 338 -18.99 -13.74 -12.29
C ALA A 338 -18.75 -12.63 -13.33
N GLY A 339 -17.87 -11.68 -13.03
CA GLY A 339 -17.46 -10.62 -13.95
C GLY A 339 -16.72 -11.16 -15.17
N GLY A 340 -15.89 -12.18 -15.00
CA GLY A 340 -15.22 -12.87 -16.11
C GLY A 340 -16.20 -13.56 -17.06
N VAL A 341 -17.15 -14.34 -16.52
CA VAL A 341 -18.21 -14.98 -17.30
C VAL A 341 -19.09 -13.94 -18.00
N GLY A 342 -19.52 -12.90 -17.29
CA GLY A 342 -20.30 -11.80 -17.87
C GLY A 342 -19.55 -11.07 -18.98
N THR A 343 -18.22 -10.94 -18.86
CA THR A 343 -17.37 -10.31 -19.86
C THR A 343 -17.43 -11.03 -21.21
N LEU A 344 -17.55 -12.37 -21.23
CA LEU A 344 -17.68 -13.15 -22.47
C LEU A 344 -18.91 -12.74 -23.30
N CYS A 345 -20.01 -12.39 -22.64
CA CYS A 345 -21.27 -12.00 -23.28
C CYS A 345 -21.46 -10.48 -23.41
N SER A 346 -20.56 -9.69 -22.81
CA SER A 346 -20.69 -8.23 -22.73
C SER A 346 -20.55 -7.47 -24.05
N GLY A 347 -20.15 -8.14 -25.14
CA GLY A 347 -19.99 -7.50 -26.45
C GLY A 347 -21.29 -7.02 -27.10
N ARG A 348 -22.44 -7.58 -26.70
CA ARG A 348 -23.76 -7.28 -27.31
C ARG A 348 -24.66 -6.43 -26.42
N SER A 349 -24.33 -6.27 -25.14
CA SER A 349 -25.17 -5.57 -24.17
C SER A 349 -24.34 -4.62 -23.31
N ARG A 350 -24.69 -3.33 -23.40
CA ARG A 350 -24.07 -2.28 -22.59
C ARG A 350 -24.27 -2.51 -21.10
N ALA A 351 -25.44 -3.00 -20.69
CA ALA A 351 -25.73 -3.30 -19.30
C ALA A 351 -24.84 -4.43 -18.77
N VAL A 352 -24.65 -5.51 -19.55
CA VAL A 352 -23.76 -6.62 -19.18
C VAL A 352 -22.30 -6.14 -19.10
N ALA A 353 -21.87 -5.27 -20.01
CA ALA A 353 -20.54 -4.67 -19.96
C ALA A 353 -20.31 -3.83 -18.69
N ILE A 354 -21.28 -3.00 -18.31
CA ILE A 354 -21.21 -2.19 -17.09
C ILE A 354 -21.20 -3.09 -15.85
N ALA A 355 -22.14 -4.03 -15.74
CA ALA A 355 -22.24 -4.92 -14.59
C ALA A 355 -20.97 -5.77 -14.42
N SER A 356 -20.47 -6.35 -15.50
CA SER A 356 -19.23 -7.14 -15.49
C SER A 356 -18.03 -6.26 -15.13
N GLY A 357 -17.94 -5.06 -15.70
CA GLY A 357 -16.84 -4.14 -15.42
C GLY A 357 -16.80 -3.65 -13.96
N LEU A 358 -17.97 -3.35 -13.39
CA LEU A 358 -18.10 -3.01 -11.97
C LEU A 358 -17.73 -4.19 -11.07
N ALA A 359 -18.17 -5.40 -11.41
CA ALA A 359 -17.81 -6.61 -10.66
C ALA A 359 -16.29 -6.85 -10.65
N LEU A 360 -15.62 -6.73 -11.80
CA LEU A 360 -14.17 -6.89 -11.90
C LEU A 360 -13.39 -5.79 -11.17
N ALA A 361 -13.84 -4.54 -11.24
CA ALA A 361 -13.23 -3.44 -10.48
C ALA A 361 -13.41 -3.64 -8.96
N ALA A 362 -14.59 -4.07 -8.51
CA ALA A 362 -14.86 -4.39 -7.12
C ALA A 362 -14.04 -5.58 -6.63
N ALA A 363 -13.90 -6.64 -7.44
CA ALA A 363 -13.04 -7.78 -7.12
C ALA A 363 -11.58 -7.37 -6.90
N SER A 364 -11.07 -6.50 -7.77
CA SER A 364 -9.73 -5.95 -7.68
C SER A 364 -9.49 -5.11 -6.41
N ALA A 365 -10.47 -4.31 -6.01
CA ALA A 365 -10.42 -3.56 -4.76
C ALA A 365 -10.45 -4.50 -3.55
N LEU A 366 -11.40 -5.43 -3.50
CA LEU A 366 -11.54 -6.39 -2.40
C LEU A 366 -10.31 -7.28 -2.23
N THR A 367 -9.64 -7.66 -3.33
CA THR A 367 -8.38 -8.40 -3.28
C THR A 367 -7.30 -7.63 -2.51
N ARG A 368 -7.14 -6.33 -2.80
CA ARG A 368 -6.14 -5.49 -2.13
C ARG A 368 -6.47 -5.25 -0.66
N PHE A 369 -7.73 -4.93 -0.36
CA PHE A 369 -8.18 -4.76 1.02
C PHE A 369 -8.04 -6.06 1.82
N GLY A 370 -8.50 -7.17 1.26
CA GLY A 370 -8.44 -8.48 1.89
C GLY A 370 -7.01 -8.93 2.18
N MET A 371 -6.09 -8.73 1.23
CA MET A 371 -4.68 -9.11 1.39
C MET A 371 -3.95 -8.23 2.42
N VAL A 372 -4.21 -6.92 2.45
CA VAL A 372 -3.65 -6.03 3.46
C VAL A 372 -4.17 -6.41 4.85
N GLU A 373 -5.47 -6.64 5.00
CA GLU A 373 -6.04 -7.05 6.29
C GLU A 373 -5.51 -8.41 6.76
N ALA A 374 -5.43 -9.40 5.86
CA ALA A 374 -4.89 -10.71 6.19
C ALA A 374 -3.45 -10.64 6.72
N GLY A 375 -2.61 -9.77 6.15
CA GLY A 375 -1.26 -9.57 6.68
C GLY A 375 -1.24 -8.88 8.04
N ILE A 376 -2.06 -7.83 8.22
CA ILE A 376 -2.18 -7.15 9.53
C ILE A 376 -2.64 -8.14 10.61
N GLU A 377 -3.61 -9.00 10.32
CA GLU A 377 -4.04 -10.06 11.25
C GLU A 377 -2.92 -11.07 11.52
N SER A 378 -2.16 -11.48 10.50
CA SER A 378 -1.04 -12.40 10.69
C SER A 378 0.07 -11.85 11.60
N ALA A 379 0.20 -10.52 11.68
CA ALA A 379 1.19 -9.87 12.55
C ALA A 379 0.77 -9.84 14.03
N LYS A 380 -0.52 -9.97 14.34
CA LYS A 380 -1.04 -9.87 15.71
C LYS A 380 -0.79 -11.13 16.53
N ASP A 381 -0.85 -12.29 15.90
CA ASP A 381 -0.71 -13.58 16.57
C ASP A 381 0.71 -14.15 16.38
N PRO A 382 1.47 -14.39 17.47
CA PRO A 382 2.81 -14.95 17.38
C PRO A 382 2.87 -16.32 16.70
N LYS A 383 1.77 -17.09 16.63
CA LYS A 383 1.75 -18.41 15.98
C LYS A 383 2.20 -18.35 14.52
N TYR A 384 1.81 -17.29 13.80
CA TYR A 384 2.17 -17.10 12.40
C TYR A 384 3.62 -16.66 12.19
N THR A 385 4.25 -16.09 13.21
CA THR A 385 5.68 -15.72 13.14
C THR A 385 6.58 -16.88 13.59
N VAL A 386 6.23 -17.53 14.71
CA VAL A 386 7.06 -18.55 15.36
C VAL A 386 6.87 -19.93 14.73
N GLY A 387 5.65 -20.30 14.34
CA GLY A 387 5.33 -21.61 13.76
C GLY A 387 6.20 -21.96 12.54
N PRO A 388 6.22 -21.11 11.49
CA PRO A 388 7.06 -21.34 10.31
C PRO A 388 8.56 -21.38 10.61
N GLN A 389 9.03 -20.68 11.63
CA GLN A 389 10.44 -20.69 12.04
C GLN A 389 10.79 -22.00 12.75
N LYS A 390 9.92 -22.51 13.63
CA LYS A 390 10.10 -23.79 14.32
C LYS A 390 10.13 -24.95 13.33
N ARG A 391 9.20 -24.99 12.36
CA ARG A 391 9.19 -26.04 11.33
C ARG A 391 10.46 -26.05 10.48
N ARG A 392 10.91 -24.88 9.99
CA ARG A 392 12.18 -24.77 9.27
C ARG A 392 13.39 -25.20 10.10
N LEU A 393 13.33 -25.05 11.43
CA LEU A 393 14.36 -25.55 12.33
C LEU A 393 14.27 -27.08 12.46
N GLU A 394 13.07 -27.64 12.60
CA GLU A 394 12.83 -29.08 12.66
C GLU A 394 13.24 -29.81 11.37
N GLU A 395 12.89 -29.26 10.21
CA GLU A 395 13.31 -29.78 8.90
C GLU A 395 14.83 -29.80 8.74
N ARG A 396 15.51 -28.71 9.14
CA ARG A 396 16.98 -28.64 9.11
C ARG A 396 17.61 -29.64 10.07
N ARG A 397 17.03 -29.82 11.26
CA ARG A 397 17.47 -30.84 12.22
C ARG A 397 17.28 -32.26 11.66
N ALA A 398 16.15 -32.53 11.01
CA ALA A 398 15.89 -33.80 10.34
C ALA A 398 16.87 -34.06 9.19
N ALA A 399 17.31 -33.00 8.49
CA ALA A 399 18.35 -33.05 7.46
C ALA A 399 19.80 -33.13 8.01
N GLY A 400 19.99 -33.26 9.33
CA GLY A 400 21.30 -33.39 9.97
C GLY A 400 22.03 -32.07 10.24
N ALA A 401 21.43 -30.91 9.96
CA ALA A 401 22.01 -29.60 10.25
C ALA A 401 21.68 -29.17 11.69
N VAL A 402 22.54 -29.53 12.64
CA VAL A 402 22.34 -29.29 14.09
C VAL A 402 23.15 -28.12 14.67
N HIS A 403 24.00 -27.47 13.87
CA HIS A 403 24.96 -26.47 14.36
C HIS A 403 24.47 -25.00 14.34
N ASP A 404 23.27 -24.73 13.80
CA ASP A 404 22.79 -23.37 13.48
C ASP A 404 21.67 -22.86 14.41
N SER A 405 21.51 -23.44 15.60
CA SER A 405 20.55 -22.91 16.58
C SER A 405 21.21 -21.89 17.50
N THR A 406 20.79 -20.63 17.42
CA THR A 406 21.06 -19.58 18.42
C THR A 406 20.48 -19.93 19.81
N VAL A 407 19.69 -20.99 19.90
CA VAL A 407 19.20 -21.55 21.17
C VAL A 407 20.03 -22.80 21.49
N THR A 408 21.21 -22.59 22.05
CA THR A 408 21.87 -23.62 22.87
C THR A 408 21.02 -23.84 24.11
N VAL A 409 20.26 -24.94 24.14
CA VAL A 409 20.02 -25.64 25.39
C VAL A 409 20.45 -27.07 25.14
N ARG A 410 21.52 -27.44 25.83
CA ARG A 410 22.14 -28.75 25.81
C ARG A 410 21.41 -29.68 26.76
#